data_AF-A0A2X1PL43-F1
#
_entry.id   AF-A0A2X1PL43-F1
#
_cell.length_a   1.000
_cell.length_b   1.000
_cell.length_c   1.000
_cell.angle_alpha   90.00
_cell.angle_beta   90.00
_cell.angle_gamma   90.00
#
_symmetry.space_group_name_H-M   'P 1'
#
loop_
_entity.id
_entity.type
_entity.pdbx_description
1 polymer ?
#
loop_
_entity_poly.entity_id
_entity_poly.type
_entity_poly.pdbx_seq_one_letter_code
_entity_poly.pdbx_strand_id
1 'polypeptide(L)' 'MRRTVITGFGIISSIGNNKEEVLASLKAGKSGIEVCA' A
#
# COMPACT_ATOMS: atom_id res chain seq x y z
N MET A 1 -30.51 -8.71 7.54
CA MET A 1 -29.16 -8.70 6.92
C MET A 1 -28.54 -7.34 7.15
N ARG A 2 -27.36 -7.23 7.79
CA ARG A 2 -26.67 -5.95 8.01
C ARG A 2 -25.37 -5.96 7.22
N ARG A 3 -25.22 -5.00 6.30
CA ARG A 3 -24.03 -4.84 5.45
C ARG A 3 -23.02 -3.97 6.19
N THR A 4 -21.81 -4.48 6.36
CA THR A 4 -20.70 -3.74 6.96
C THR A 4 -19.74 -3.31 5.85
N VAL A 5 -19.24 -2.08 5.95
CA VAL A 5 -18.30 -1.50 5.00
C VAL A 5 -17.07 -0.98 5.71
N ILE A 6 -15.97 -0.86 4.98
CA ILE A 6 -14.72 -0.27 5.45
C ILE A 6 -14.82 1.24 5.25
N THR A 7 -14.81 2.00 6.33
CA THR A 7 -14.90 3.47 6.30
C THR A 7 -13.54 4.16 6.22
N GLY A 8 -12.45 3.41 6.42
CA GLY A 8 -11.09 3.91 6.31
C GLY A 8 -10.06 2.81 6.52
N PHE A 9 -8.86 3.05 5.99
CA PHE A 9 -7.66 2.25 6.27
C PHE A 9 -6.45 3.17 6.37
N GLY A 10 -5.31 2.65 6.77
CA GLY A 10 -4.01 3.32 6.72
C GLY A 10 -2.94 2.30 6.33
N ILE A 11 -1.87 2.74 5.66
CA ILE A 11 -0.82 1.85 5.20
C ILE A 11 0.54 2.55 5.22
N ILE A 12 1.52 1.84 5.78
CA ILE A 12 2.95 2.15 5.71
C ILE A 12 3.63 0.85 5.29
N SER A 13 4.48 0.90 4.26
CA SER A 13 5.17 -0.25 3.70
C SER A 13 6.53 0.15 3.13
N SER A 14 7.35 -0.82 2.73
CA SER A 14 8.64 -0.56 2.07
C SER A 14 8.54 0.15 0.71
N ILE A 15 7.33 0.32 0.17
CA ILE A 15 7.09 1.03 -1.11
C ILE A 15 6.31 2.35 -0.96
N GLY A 16 6.02 2.80 0.26
CA GLY A 16 5.32 4.07 0.51
C GLY A 16 4.73 4.20 1.91
N ASN A 17 4.48 5.45 2.32
CA ASN A 17 4.04 5.80 3.69
C ASN A 17 2.57 6.29 3.77
N ASN A 18 1.87 6.34 2.63
CA ASN A 18 0.46 6.69 2.56
C ASN A 18 -0.24 5.88 1.45
N LYS A 19 -1.56 6.04 1.35
CA LYS A 19 -2.40 5.23 0.46
C LYS A 19 -2.08 5.50 -1.01
N GLU A 20 -1.88 6.76 -1.35
CA GLU A 20 -1.67 7.24 -2.71
C GLU A 20 -0.33 6.73 -3.24
N GLU A 21 0.74 6.84 -2.44
CA GLU A 21 2.07 6.33 -2.77
C GLU A 21 2.07 4.82 -2.94
N VAL A 22 1.51 4.08 -1.98
CA VAL A 22 1.49 2.62 -2.05
C VAL A 22 0.67 2.16 -3.26
N LEU A 23 -0.45 2.80 -3.56
CA LEU A 23 -1.27 2.48 -4.73
C LEU A 23 -0.53 2.79 -6.05
N ALA A 24 0.19 3.90 -6.13
CA ALA A 24 1.01 4.22 -7.29
C ALA A 24 2.16 3.23 -7.47
N SER A 25 2.88 2.90 -6.40
CA SER A 25 3.97 1.91 -6.40
C SER A 25 3.50 0.52 -6.80
N LEU A 26 2.34 0.08 -6.31
CA LEU A 26 1.73 -1.19 -6.69
C LEU A 26 1.34 -1.22 -8.17
N LYS A 27 0.74 -0.15 -8.70
CA LYS A 27 0.42 -0.02 -10.13
C LYS A 27 1.66 0.02 -11.01
N ALA A 28 2.74 0.62 -10.52
CA ALA A 28 4.03 0.68 -11.22
C ALA A 28 4.85 -0.63 -11.11
N GLY A 29 4.42 -1.60 -10.28
CA GLY A 29 5.15 -2.84 -10.06
C GLY A 29 6.48 -2.67 -9.32
N LYS A 30 6.61 -1.63 -8.48
CA LYS A 30 7.83 -1.34 -7.72
C LYS A 30 8.03 -2.41 -6.64
N SER A 31 9.20 -3.06 -6.65
CA SER A 31 9.61 -3.96 -5.56
C SER A 31 10.02 -3.14 -4.33
N GLY A 32 9.60 -3.58 -3.16
CA GLY A 32 10.04 -3.05 -1.87
C GLY A 32 11.21 -3.82 -1.26
N ILE A 33 11.84 -4.71 -2.04
CA ILE A 33 13.01 -5.50 -1.63
C ILE A 33 14.23 -4.86 -2.27
N GLU A 34 15.14 -4.37 -1.44
CA GLU A 34 16.46 -3.94 -1.86
C GLU A 34 17.47 -5.04 -1.56
N VAL A 35 18.32 -5.36 -2.54
CA VAL A 35 19.45 -6.27 -2.31
C VAL A 35 20.54 -5.46 -1.62
N CYS A 36 20.88 -5.85 -0.40
CA CYS A 36 22.06 -5.33 0.28
C CYS A 36 23.27 -6.12 -0.23
N ALA A 37 24.19 -5.44 -0.91
CA ALA A 37 25.43 -6.02 -1.44
C ALA A 37 26.56 -5.96 -0.41
#